data_AF-A0A524L699-F1
#
_entry.id   AF-A0A524L699-F1
#
_cell.length_a   1.000
_cell.length_b   1.000
_cell.length_c   1.000
_cell.angle_alpha   90.00
_cell.angle_beta   90.00
_cell.angle_gamma   90.00
#
_symmetry.space_group_name_H-M   'P 1'
#
loop_
_entity.id
_entity.type
_entity.pdbx_description
1 polymer ?
#
loop_
_entity_poly.entity_id
_entity_poly.type
_entity_poly.pdbx_seq_one_letter_code
_entity_poly.pdbx_strand_id
1 'polypeptide(L)'
;MYQKYSITKPEDREHSGACPSSQFLNEAKFMTGLLLQDASNQIDRVEILYQQKMMAEALDTLWCKVEEGSVRVQSIAVLRAAKNVSCPEIANRLKSPNIDHARIVRDLRLLINTFEYIIKPEIS
;
A
#
# COMPACT_ATOMS: atom_id res chain seq x y z
N MET A 1 -48.40 18.00 -2.56
CA MET A 1 -47.84 16.70 -2.13
C MET A 1 -46.35 16.68 -2.45
N TYR A 2 -45.58 16.06 -1.56
CA TYR A 2 -44.12 15.88 -1.50
C TYR A 2 -43.51 15.41 -2.85
N GLN A 3 -42.22 15.59 -3.20
CA GLN A 3 -41.01 15.46 -2.37
C GLN A 3 -39.79 16.04 -3.11
N LYS A 4 -38.94 16.80 -2.39
CA LYS A 4 -37.61 17.24 -2.83
C LYS A 4 -36.66 16.04 -2.80
N TYR A 5 -35.87 15.81 -3.85
CA TYR A 5 -34.61 15.06 -3.75
C TYR A 5 -33.44 16.01 -3.97
N SER A 6 -32.78 16.30 -2.85
CA SER A 6 -31.54 17.05 -2.73
C SER A 6 -30.44 16.35 -3.53
N ILE A 7 -29.82 17.09 -4.45
CA ILE A 7 -28.52 16.73 -5.02
C ILE A 7 -27.49 17.04 -3.93
N THR A 8 -27.22 16.06 -3.07
CA THR A 8 -26.02 16.11 -2.22
C THR A 8 -24.83 15.85 -3.13
N LYS A 9 -24.08 16.93 -3.38
CA LYS A 9 -22.72 16.90 -3.92
C LYS A 9 -21.89 15.89 -3.11
N PRO A 10 -21.00 15.10 -3.74
CA PRO A 10 -20.02 14.35 -2.97
C PRO A 10 -19.14 15.39 -2.29
N GLU A 11 -19.25 15.45 -0.96
CA GLU A 11 -18.42 16.29 -0.12
C GLU A 11 -16.96 15.99 -0.44
N ASP A 12 -16.25 17.03 -0.90
CA ASP A 12 -14.81 17.16 -0.79
C ASP A 12 -14.45 16.91 0.69
N ARG A 13 -14.15 15.65 1.01
CA ARG A 13 -13.53 15.27 2.27
C ARG A 13 -12.08 15.73 2.22
N GLU A 14 -11.89 17.03 2.48
CA GLU A 14 -10.64 17.59 2.95
C GLU A 14 -10.26 16.91 4.29
N HIS A 15 -9.60 15.75 4.21
CA HIS A 15 -8.90 15.18 5.37
C HIS A 15 -7.42 15.47 5.19
N SER A 16 -7.03 16.70 5.50
CA SER A 16 -5.64 17.10 5.75
C SER A 16 -5.17 16.62 7.14
N GLY A 17 -5.45 15.35 7.45
CA GLY A 17 -4.78 14.58 8.50
C GLY A 17 -3.98 13.51 7.79
N ALA A 18 -2.71 13.32 8.17
CA ALA A 18 -1.83 12.33 7.54
C ALA A 18 -2.55 10.99 7.40
N CYS A 19 -2.92 10.62 6.17
CA CYS A 19 -3.66 9.41 5.89
C CYS A 19 -2.85 8.22 6.42
N PRO A 20 -3.37 7.34 7.30
CA PRO A 20 -2.57 6.28 7.91
C PRO A 20 -1.96 5.29 6.90
N SER A 21 -2.52 5.20 5.69
CA SER A 21 -1.94 4.45 4.56
C SER A 21 -0.93 5.22 3.72
N SER A 22 -0.77 6.53 3.90
CA SER A 22 0.07 7.37 3.03
C SER A 22 1.52 6.89 2.97
N GLN A 23 2.11 6.53 4.11
CA GLN A 23 3.47 6.03 4.17
C GLN A 23 3.61 4.76 3.32
N PHE A 24 2.80 3.72 3.62
CA PHE A 24 2.82 2.48 2.86
C PHE A 24 2.59 2.69 1.34
N LEU A 25 1.60 3.51 0.98
CA LEU A 25 1.28 3.80 -0.42
C LEU A 25 2.40 4.53 -1.14
N ASN A 26 3.06 5.49 -0.47
CA ASN A 26 4.21 6.20 -1.02
C ASN A 26 5.36 5.22 -1.25
N GLU A 27 5.67 4.37 -0.26
CA GLU A 27 6.75 3.39 -0.41
C GLU A 27 6.48 2.39 -1.54
N ALA A 28 5.24 1.89 -1.65
CA ALA A 28 4.86 0.96 -2.71
C ALA A 28 4.86 1.60 -4.11
N LYS A 29 4.44 2.87 -4.22
CA LYS A 29 4.47 3.65 -5.47
C LYS A 29 5.92 3.95 -5.88
N PHE A 30 6.77 4.32 -4.94
CA PHE A 30 8.20 4.57 -5.19
C PHE A 30 8.90 3.29 -5.65
N MET A 31 8.66 2.17 -4.96
CA MET A 31 9.18 0.85 -5.36
C MET A 31 8.74 0.45 -6.78
N THR A 32 7.48 0.74 -7.14
CA THR A 32 6.98 0.51 -8.49
C THR A 32 7.75 1.34 -9.51
N GLY A 33 8.07 2.60 -9.19
CA GLY A 33 8.90 3.47 -10.02
C GLY A 33 10.30 2.90 -10.24
N LEU A 34 10.97 2.47 -9.16
CA LEU A 34 12.29 1.84 -9.24
C LEU A 34 12.28 0.59 -10.11
N LEU A 35 11.30 -0.30 -9.95
CA LEU A 35 11.23 -1.52 -10.76
C LEU A 35 10.98 -1.26 -12.25
N LEU A 36 10.25 -0.21 -12.60
CA LEU A 36 10.04 0.20 -14.00
C LEU A 36 11.30 0.81 -14.62
N GLN A 37 12.07 1.55 -13.82
CA GLN A 37 13.34 2.11 -14.26
C GLN A 37 14.44 1.06 -14.35
N ASP A 38 14.50 0.07 -13.44
CA ASP A 38 15.47 -1.02 -13.46
C ASP A 38 15.36 -1.87 -14.73
N ALA A 39 14.12 -2.16 -15.16
CA ALA A 39 13.85 -2.83 -16.43
C ALA A 39 14.42 -2.10 -17.66
N SER A 40 14.73 -0.80 -17.52
CA SER A 40 15.27 0.05 -18.58
C SER A 40 16.76 0.38 -18.41
N ASN A 41 17.28 0.46 -17.17
CA ASN A 41 18.57 1.12 -16.88
C ASN A 41 19.48 0.45 -15.81
N GLN A 42 19.27 -0.81 -15.42
CA GLN A 42 20.12 -1.51 -14.42
C GLN A 42 20.30 -0.71 -13.11
N ILE A 43 19.21 -0.55 -12.37
CA ILE A 43 19.23 0.07 -11.03
C ILE A 43 19.92 -0.86 -10.03
N ASP A 44 20.53 -0.25 -9.01
CA ASP A 44 21.14 -0.98 -7.92
C ASP A 44 20.07 -1.77 -7.14
N ARG A 45 20.24 -3.10 -7.14
CA ARG A 45 19.43 -4.04 -6.38
C ARG A 45 19.37 -3.69 -4.89
N VAL A 46 20.41 -3.05 -4.35
CA VAL A 46 20.45 -2.57 -2.97
C VAL A 46 19.33 -1.55 -2.72
N GLU A 47 19.07 -0.65 -3.65
CA GLU A 47 18.02 0.37 -3.53
C GLU A 47 16.62 -0.25 -3.54
N ILE A 48 16.39 -1.21 -4.43
CA ILE A 48 15.09 -1.92 -4.51
C ILE A 48 14.83 -2.72 -3.21
N LEU A 49 15.85 -3.36 -2.65
CA LEU A 49 15.72 -4.11 -1.39
C LEU A 49 15.53 -3.17 -0.20
N TYR A 50 16.22 -2.03 -0.18
CA TYR A 50 16.02 -0.99 0.83
C TYR A 50 14.57 -0.49 0.80
N GLN A 51 14.05 -0.23 -0.40
CA GLN A 51 12.69 0.23 -0.57
C GLN A 51 11.64 -0.80 -0.12
N GLN A 52 11.88 -2.09 -0.40
CA GLN A 52 11.02 -3.16 0.10
C GLN A 52 11.01 -3.20 1.64
N LYS A 53 12.15 -2.97 2.29
CA LYS A 53 12.24 -2.87 3.74
C LYS A 53 11.42 -1.70 4.28
N MET A 54 11.53 -0.51 3.69
CA MET A 54 10.73 0.67 4.07
C MET A 54 9.23 0.40 3.95
N MET A 55 8.80 -0.25 2.88
CA MET A 55 7.41 -0.65 2.68
C MET A 55 6.93 -1.65 3.75
N ALA A 56 7.77 -2.61 4.14
CA ALA A 56 7.43 -3.58 5.20
C ALA A 56 7.33 -2.90 6.57
N GLU A 57 8.26 -2.00 6.92
CA GLU A 57 8.22 -1.25 8.18
C GLU A 57 7.00 -0.33 8.27
N ALA A 58 6.61 0.31 7.16
CA ALA A 58 5.38 1.10 7.09
C ALA A 58 4.13 0.24 7.36
N LEU A 59 4.11 -1.00 6.83
CA LEU A 59 3.03 -1.95 7.04
C LEU A 59 2.96 -2.45 8.49
N ASP A 60 4.11 -2.75 9.09
CA ASP A 60 4.21 -3.14 10.50
C ASP A 60 3.77 -2.00 11.42
N THR A 61 4.18 -0.77 11.12
CA THR A 61 3.74 0.43 11.86
C THR A 61 2.23 0.60 11.81
N LEU A 62 1.63 0.43 10.61
CA LEU A 62 0.18 0.49 10.46
C LEU A 62 -0.51 -0.63 11.25
N TRP A 63 0.03 -1.84 11.23
CA TRP A 63 -0.51 -2.98 11.98
C TRP A 63 -0.53 -2.69 13.48
N CYS A 64 0.57 -2.18 14.04
CA CYS A 64 0.63 -1.79 15.46
C CYS A 64 -0.44 -0.73 15.80
N LYS A 65 -0.61 0.29 14.96
CA LYS A 65 -1.65 1.32 15.16
C LYS A 65 -3.07 0.74 15.15
N VAL A 66 -3.31 -0.28 14.33
CA VAL A 66 -4.59 -1.00 14.30
C VAL A 66 -4.78 -1.84 15.57
N GLU A 67 -3.73 -2.52 16.05
CA GLU A 67 -3.77 -3.29 17.31
C GLU A 67 -3.97 -2.40 18.54
N GLU A 68 -3.37 -1.21 18.55
CA GLU A 68 -3.55 -0.19 19.58
C GLU A 68 -4.93 0.49 19.51
N GLY A 69 -5.68 0.28 18.43
CA GLY A 69 -6.98 0.89 18.19
C GLY A 69 -6.94 2.36 17.74
N SER A 70 -5.76 2.92 17.47
CA SER A 70 -5.60 4.31 16.98
C SER A 70 -5.96 4.46 15.49
N VAL A 71 -5.99 3.35 14.75
CA VAL A 71 -6.42 3.29 13.35
C VAL A 71 -7.46 2.18 13.17
N ARG A 72 -8.53 2.49 12.45
CA ARG A 72 -9.51 1.50 11.96
C ARG A 72 -9.22 1.17 10.51
N VAL A 73 -9.52 -0.07 10.14
CA VAL A 73 -9.48 -0.54 8.76
C VAL A 73 -10.79 -1.25 8.43
N GLN A 74 -11.22 -1.20 7.18
CA GLN A 74 -12.44 -1.86 6.75
C GLN A 74 -12.29 -3.38 6.70
N SER A 75 -11.07 -3.89 6.53
CA SER A 75 -10.78 -5.32 6.56
C SER A 75 -9.43 -5.65 7.21
N ILE A 76 -9.48 -6.06 8.49
CA ILE A 76 -8.31 -6.53 9.25
C ILE A 76 -7.75 -7.82 8.64
N ALA A 77 -8.62 -8.71 8.14
CA ALA A 77 -8.18 -9.97 7.53
C ALA A 77 -7.30 -9.74 6.30
N VAL A 78 -7.68 -8.77 5.46
CA VAL A 78 -6.92 -8.41 4.26
C VAL A 78 -5.63 -7.69 4.63
N LEU A 79 -5.64 -6.80 5.63
CA LEU A 79 -4.42 -6.19 6.14
C LEU A 79 -3.44 -7.24 6.69
N ARG A 80 -3.94 -8.22 7.45
CA ARG A 80 -3.14 -9.33 7.98
C ARG A 80 -2.54 -10.17 6.86
N ALA A 81 -3.32 -10.47 5.81
CA ALA A 81 -2.82 -11.19 4.64
C ALA A 81 -1.74 -10.40 3.89
N ALA A 82 -1.93 -9.08 3.72
CA ALA A 82 -0.92 -8.21 3.13
C ALA A 82 0.41 -8.26 3.90
N LYS A 83 0.34 -8.23 5.23
CA LYS A 83 1.51 -8.27 6.14
C LYS A 83 2.22 -9.62 6.12
N ASN A 84 1.46 -10.71 6.27
CA ASN A 84 2.04 -12.04 6.52
C ASN A 84 2.31 -12.84 5.25
N VAL A 85 1.72 -12.46 4.12
CA VAL A 85 1.81 -13.21 2.86
C VAL A 85 2.34 -12.31 1.74
N SER A 86 1.59 -11.27 1.35
CA SER A 86 1.91 -10.51 0.14
C SER A 86 3.25 -9.78 0.21
N CYS A 87 3.54 -9.08 1.31
CA CYS A 87 4.79 -8.33 1.46
C CYS A 87 6.02 -9.27 1.55
N PRO A 88 6.01 -10.36 2.35
CA PRO A 88 7.06 -11.37 2.33
C PRO A 88 7.27 -12.04 0.96
N GLU A 89 6.19 -12.33 0.22
CA GLU A 89 6.31 -12.90 -1.12
C GLU A 89 7.04 -11.97 -2.09
N ILE A 90 6.72 -10.66 -2.06
CA ILE A 90 7.42 -9.65 -2.85
C ILE A 90 8.91 -9.63 -2.48
N ALA A 91 9.22 -9.63 -1.18
CA ALA A 91 10.61 -9.67 -0.69
C ALA A 91 11.38 -10.90 -1.19
N ASN A 92 10.76 -12.08 -1.15
CA ASN A 92 11.36 -13.32 -1.63
C ASN A 92 11.65 -13.28 -3.13
N ARG A 93 10.74 -12.70 -3.93
CA ARG A 93 10.94 -12.56 -5.38
C ARG A 93 12.07 -11.59 -5.72
N LEU A 94 12.23 -10.50 -4.97
CA LEU A 94 13.35 -9.57 -5.12
C LEU A 94 14.71 -10.17 -4.74
N LYS A 95 14.74 -11.27 -3.96
CA LYS A 95 15.96 -12.01 -3.63
C LYS A 95 16.33 -13.05 -4.70
N SER A 96 15.46 -13.30 -5.68
CA SER A 96 15.75 -14.20 -6.80
C SER A 96 16.88 -13.64 -7.69
N PRO A 97 17.83 -14.46 -8.17
CA PRO A 97 18.88 -13.99 -9.08
C PRO A 97 18.29 -13.39 -10.36
N ASN A 98 17.21 -13.99 -10.87
CA ASN A 98 16.42 -13.46 -11.98
C ASN A 98 15.13 -12.85 -11.45
N ILE A 99 15.07 -11.53 -11.40
CA ILE A 99 13.90 -10.79 -10.94
C ILE A 99 12.92 -10.69 -12.11
N ASP A 100 11.66 -11.08 -11.88
CA ASP A 100 10.54 -10.84 -12.80
C ASP A 100 9.87 -9.52 -12.41
N HIS A 101 10.37 -8.40 -12.94
CA HIS A 101 9.88 -7.05 -12.64
C HIS A 101 8.40 -6.90 -12.95
N ALA A 102 7.95 -7.42 -14.09
CA ALA A 102 6.56 -7.29 -14.53
C ALA A 102 5.60 -7.94 -13.54
N ARG A 103 5.96 -9.12 -13.02
CA ARG A 103 5.17 -9.81 -12.02
C ARG A 103 5.16 -9.07 -10.68
N ILE A 104 6.30 -8.55 -10.22
CA ILE A 104 6.37 -7.81 -8.95
C ILE A 104 5.60 -6.48 -9.05
N VAL A 105 5.71 -5.76 -10.17
CA VAL A 105 4.93 -4.53 -10.43
C VAL A 105 3.43 -4.82 -10.41
N ARG A 106 2.99 -5.95 -11.00
CA ARG A 106 1.58 -6.36 -10.95
C ARG A 106 1.11 -6.57 -9.51
N ASP A 107 1.89 -7.27 -8.70
CA ASP A 107 1.55 -7.54 -7.31
C ASP A 107 1.53 -6.27 -6.46
N LEU A 108 2.49 -5.37 -6.66
CA LEU A 108 2.52 -4.05 -6.02
C LEU A 108 1.28 -3.23 -6.37
N ARG A 109 0.87 -3.19 -7.65
CA ARG A 109 -0.35 -2.50 -8.08
C ARG A 109 -1.60 -3.08 -7.43
N LEU A 110 -1.70 -4.41 -7.36
CA LEU A 110 -2.80 -5.07 -6.67
C LEU A 110 -2.83 -4.70 -5.18
N LEU A 111 -1.66 -4.65 -4.54
CA LEU A 111 -1.51 -4.30 -3.13
C LEU A 111 -1.88 -2.82 -2.88
N ILE A 112 -1.41 -1.89 -3.72
CA ILE A 112 -1.79 -0.48 -3.70
C ILE A 112 -3.32 -0.33 -3.81
N ASN A 113 -3.93 -0.97 -4.81
CA ASN A 113 -5.39 -0.94 -4.99
C ASN A 113 -6.12 -1.54 -3.78
N THR A 114 -5.58 -2.60 -3.19
CA THR A 114 -6.15 -3.22 -1.98
C THR A 114 -6.13 -2.23 -0.81
N PHE A 115 -5.06 -1.46 -0.66
CA PHE A 115 -4.97 -0.41 0.36
C PHE A 115 -5.95 0.74 0.12
N GLU A 116 -6.05 1.21 -1.12
CA GLU A 116 -6.89 2.34 -1.51
C GLU A 116 -8.40 1.99 -1.46
N TYR A 117 -8.78 0.75 -1.79
CA TYR A 117 -10.18 0.39 -1.97
C TYR A 117 -10.77 -0.55 -0.93
N ILE A 118 -9.95 -1.43 -0.30
CA ILE A 118 -10.43 -2.51 0.57
C ILE A 118 -9.99 -2.32 2.02
N ILE A 119 -8.72 -2.02 2.29
CA ILE A 119 -8.24 -1.86 3.67
C ILE A 119 -8.69 -0.50 4.21
N LYS A 120 -8.49 0.58 3.44
CA LYS A 120 -8.87 1.96 3.78
C LYS A 120 -8.61 2.33 5.25
N PRO A 121 -7.34 2.50 5.64
CA PRO A 121 -7.01 2.95 6.98
C PRO A 121 -7.54 4.36 7.28
N GLU A 122 -8.25 4.48 8.38
CA GLU A 122 -8.88 5.71 8.86
C GLU A 122 -8.51 5.91 10.33
N ILE A 123 -8.31 7.17 10.74
CA ILE A 123 -8.05 7.49 12.15
C ILE A 123 -9.31 7.18 12.96
N SER A 124 -9.14 6.51 14.11
CA SER A 124 -10.24 6.10 15.00
C SER A 124 -10.93 7.27 15.69
#